data_AF-A0A4P6X1T8-F1
#
_entry.id   AF-A0A4P6X1T8-F1
#
_cell.length_a   1.000
_cell.length_b   1.000
_cell.length_c   1.000
_cell.angle_alpha   90.00
_cell.angle_beta   90.00
_cell.angle_gamma   90.00
#
_symmetry.space_group_name_H-M   'P 1'
#
loop_
_entity.id
_entity.type
_entity.pdbx_description
1 polymer ?
#
loop_
_entity_poly.entity_id
_entity_poly.type
_entity_poly.pdbx_seq_one_letter_code
_entity_poly.pdbx_strand_id
1 'polypeptide(L)'
;MFRVSTLVAFLLGQALAAGISLAQTSPAFGPLSATPSQDASGDMPLADYLGLLKQIAPAVENGARTYLGALQLRCGRTLTTAELRHAVSEGEGNPALMGLIRAAHQKDTAARDRLVAQLPCPRGGTQ
;
A
#
# COMPACT_ATOMS: atom_id res chain seq x y z
N MET A 1 -50.45 15.01 -23.69
CA MET A 1 -51.52 15.33 -22.71
C MET A 1 -51.25 14.47 -21.48
N PHE A 2 -50.91 14.88 -20.26
CA PHE A 2 -50.67 16.11 -19.49
C PHE A 2 -49.47 15.77 -18.57
N ARG A 3 -48.35 16.50 -18.56
CA ARG A 3 -48.02 17.66 -17.70
C ARG A 3 -48.35 17.52 -16.19
N VAL A 4 -47.26 17.49 -15.40
CA VAL A 4 -46.94 18.47 -14.33
C VAL A 4 -47.56 18.26 -12.93
N SER A 5 -46.70 18.54 -11.94
CA SER A 5 -46.98 18.89 -10.52
C SER A 5 -47.23 17.71 -9.58
N THR A 6 -46.51 17.57 -8.46
CA THR A 6 -46.15 18.63 -7.50
C THR A 6 -44.82 18.39 -6.79
N LEU A 7 -43.87 19.29 -7.05
CA LEU A 7 -43.00 19.93 -6.05
C LEU A 7 -43.88 20.49 -4.91
N VAL A 8 -43.33 20.63 -3.69
CA VAL A 8 -43.93 21.09 -2.39
C VAL A 8 -44.04 19.89 -1.44
N ALA A 9 -43.43 19.81 -0.27
CA ALA A 9 -42.97 20.83 0.67
C ALA A 9 -41.64 20.34 1.32
N PHE A 10 -40.57 21.12 1.31
CA PHE A 10 -40.34 22.23 2.23
C PHE A 10 -40.10 21.74 3.68
N LEU A 11 -38.82 21.79 4.05
CA LEU A 11 -38.30 22.21 5.36
C LEU A 11 -39.04 21.75 6.62
N LEU A 12 -38.40 20.90 7.41
CA LEU A 12 -38.21 21.15 8.86
C LEU A 12 -37.25 20.12 9.46
N GLY A 13 -36.21 20.56 10.17
CA GLY A 13 -35.43 19.67 11.03
C GLY A 13 -33.93 19.92 11.17
N GLN A 14 -33.42 21.11 10.83
CA GLN A 14 -32.11 21.55 11.35
C GLN A 14 -32.28 21.94 12.83
N ALA A 15 -31.94 21.03 13.75
CA ALA A 15 -31.84 21.33 15.18
C ALA A 15 -30.72 20.52 15.85
N LEU A 16 -29.59 21.22 16.03
CA LEU A 16 -28.66 21.18 17.16
C LEU A 16 -28.38 19.83 17.86
N ALA A 17 -27.15 19.36 17.70
CA ALA A 17 -26.38 18.85 18.85
C ALA A 17 -24.91 19.21 18.67
N ALA A 18 -24.53 20.36 19.24
CA ALA A 18 -23.13 20.68 19.51
C ALA A 18 -22.63 19.72 20.59
N GLY A 19 -21.92 18.67 20.18
CA GLY A 19 -21.17 17.78 21.06
C GLY A 19 -19.69 18.10 21.01
N ILE A 20 -19.26 19.19 21.64
CA ILE A 20 -17.85 19.40 22.01
C ILE A 20 -17.54 18.45 23.17
N SER A 21 -17.28 17.18 22.87
CA SER A 21 -16.65 16.28 23.83
C SER A 21 -15.16 16.61 23.87
N LEU A 22 -14.78 17.28 24.95
CA LEU A 22 -13.41 17.51 25.40
C LEU A 22 -12.62 16.19 25.36
N ALA A 23 -11.42 16.29 24.79
CA ALA A 23 -10.43 15.24 24.70
C ALA A 23 -10.22 14.52 26.04
N GLN A 24 -10.46 13.22 26.06
CA GLN A 24 -10.02 12.32 27.12
C GLN A 24 -8.55 11.97 26.83
N THR A 25 -7.62 12.83 27.28
CA THR A 25 -6.20 12.51 27.24
C THR A 25 -5.86 11.68 28.47
N SER A 26 -5.77 10.36 28.30
CA SER A 26 -5.09 9.51 29.28
C SER A 26 -3.58 9.77 29.17
N PRO A 27 -2.89 10.28 30.21
CA PRO A 27 -1.45 10.26 30.24
C PRO A 27 -1.02 8.90 30.78
N ALA A 28 -0.90 7.91 29.90
CA ALA A 28 -0.20 6.67 30.21
C ALA A 28 0.70 6.27 29.03
N PHE A 29 1.50 7.23 28.56
CA PHE A 29 2.70 6.93 27.81
C PHE A 29 3.88 7.17 28.75
N GLY A 30 4.27 6.12 29.47
CA GLY A 30 5.68 5.99 29.84
C GLY A 30 6.51 6.00 28.55
N PRO A 31 7.79 6.40 28.59
CA PRO A 31 8.61 6.38 27.40
C PRO A 31 8.66 4.94 26.90
N LEU A 32 7.89 4.64 25.85
CA LEU A 32 8.27 3.58 24.94
C LEU A 32 9.60 4.08 24.41
N SER A 33 10.69 3.51 24.91
CA SER A 33 11.94 3.48 24.19
C SER A 33 11.61 2.85 22.85
N ALA A 34 11.18 3.68 21.91
CA ALA A 34 11.26 3.41 20.49
C ALA A 34 12.75 3.45 20.18
N THR A 35 13.46 2.44 20.69
CA THR A 35 14.62 1.94 19.98
C THR A 35 14.06 1.66 18.59
N PRO A 36 14.50 2.39 17.54
CA PRO A 36 14.14 2.02 16.20
C PRO A 36 14.64 0.59 16.06
N SER A 37 13.71 -0.37 16.11
CA SER A 37 14.01 -1.77 15.84
C SER A 37 14.16 -1.85 14.33
N GLN A 38 15.19 -1.19 13.81
CA GLN A 38 15.59 -1.23 12.40
C GLN A 38 16.02 -2.64 12.00
N ASP A 39 16.22 -3.56 12.96
CA ASP A 39 16.77 -4.89 12.69
C ASP A 39 15.79 -6.06 12.91
N ALA A 40 14.64 -5.88 13.56
CA ALA A 40 13.69 -6.99 13.76
C ALA A 40 12.92 -7.39 12.49
N SER A 41 12.94 -6.55 11.45
CA SER A 41 12.29 -6.84 10.16
C SER A 41 13.26 -7.37 9.09
N GLY A 42 14.57 -7.24 9.29
CA GLY A 42 15.60 -7.63 8.32
C GLY A 42 15.99 -9.11 8.34
N ASP A 43 15.61 -9.85 9.39
CA ASP A 43 16.14 -11.19 9.65
C ASP A 43 15.47 -12.32 8.83
N MET A 44 14.34 -12.05 8.18
CA MET A 44 13.64 -13.05 7.38
C MET A 44 14.25 -13.15 5.98
N PRO A 45 14.65 -14.36 5.52
CA PRO A 45 15.07 -14.59 4.16
C PRO A 45 14.01 -14.15 3.15
N LEU A 46 14.44 -13.53 2.06
CA LEU A 46 13.53 -13.01 1.04
C LEU A 46 12.61 -14.11 0.47
N ALA A 47 13.15 -15.32 0.32
CA ALA A 47 12.39 -16.48 -0.16
C ALA A 47 11.23 -16.84 0.79
N ASP A 48 11.45 -16.81 2.09
CA ASP A 48 10.43 -17.11 3.09
C ASP A 48 9.34 -16.03 3.09
N TYR A 49 9.73 -14.76 2.99
CA TYR A 49 8.77 -13.67 2.88
C TYR A 49 7.91 -13.77 1.61
N LEU A 50 8.50 -14.12 0.45
CA LEU A 50 7.75 -14.42 -0.77
C LEU A 50 6.80 -15.62 -0.57
N GLY A 51 7.22 -16.62 0.19
CA GLY A 51 6.37 -17.74 0.61
C GLY A 51 5.14 -17.30 1.40
N LEU A 52 5.29 -16.34 2.31
CA LEU A 52 4.16 -15.73 3.03
C LEU A 52 3.25 -14.94 2.09
N LEU A 53 3.82 -14.15 1.16
CA LEU A 53 3.02 -13.43 0.17
C LEU A 53 2.19 -14.38 -0.70
N LYS A 54 2.71 -15.57 -1.01
CA LYS A 54 1.97 -16.60 -1.75
C LYS A 54 0.73 -17.10 -1.00
N GLN A 55 0.85 -17.26 0.32
CA GLN A 55 -0.25 -17.69 1.17
C GLN A 55 -1.38 -16.64 1.21
N ILE A 56 -1.04 -15.36 1.10
CA ILE A 56 -2.02 -14.27 0.97
C ILE A 56 -2.71 -14.35 -0.39
N ALA A 57 -1.91 -14.31 -1.47
CA ALA A 57 -2.40 -14.61 -2.82
C ALA A 57 -1.23 -14.90 -3.77
N PRO A 58 -1.36 -15.87 -4.69
CA PRO A 58 -0.32 -16.16 -5.69
C PRO A 58 0.04 -14.94 -6.55
N ALA A 59 -0.92 -14.04 -6.80
CA ALA A 59 -0.69 -12.81 -7.54
C ALA A 59 0.24 -11.83 -6.82
N VAL A 60 0.22 -11.80 -5.48
CA VAL A 60 1.07 -10.91 -4.66
C VAL A 60 2.52 -11.35 -4.75
N GLU A 61 2.78 -12.65 -4.58
CA GLU A 61 4.10 -13.25 -4.77
C GLU A 61 4.64 -13.02 -6.19
N ASN A 62 3.82 -13.27 -7.22
CA ASN A 62 4.24 -13.10 -8.62
C ASN A 62 4.52 -11.64 -8.96
N GLY A 63 3.68 -10.71 -8.48
CA GLY A 63 3.90 -9.27 -8.63
C GLY A 63 5.17 -8.81 -7.92
N ALA A 64 5.42 -9.28 -6.70
CA ALA A 64 6.63 -8.98 -5.94
C ALA A 64 7.90 -9.50 -6.62
N ARG A 65 7.91 -10.76 -7.12
CA ARG A 65 9.04 -11.28 -7.90
C ARG A 65 9.31 -10.46 -9.15
N THR A 66 8.25 -10.08 -9.87
CA THR A 66 8.37 -9.25 -11.07
C THR A 66 8.97 -7.88 -10.72
N TYR A 67 8.52 -7.27 -9.63
CA TYR A 67 9.04 -5.99 -9.13
C TYR A 67 10.53 -6.07 -8.78
N LEU A 68 10.94 -7.10 -8.03
CA LEU A 68 12.35 -7.35 -7.67
C LEU A 68 13.23 -7.54 -8.91
N GLY A 69 12.80 -8.40 -9.84
CA GLY A 69 13.53 -8.66 -11.09
C GLY A 69 13.64 -7.41 -11.97
N ALA A 70 12.57 -6.60 -12.03
CA ALA A 70 12.55 -5.36 -12.79
C ALA A 70 13.48 -4.30 -12.20
N LEU A 71 13.56 -4.18 -10.87
CA LEU A 71 14.51 -3.28 -10.22
C LEU A 71 15.95 -3.72 -10.41
N GLN A 72 16.23 -5.02 -10.33
CA GLN A 72 17.57 -5.55 -10.62
C GLN A 72 17.98 -5.25 -12.06
N LEU A 73 17.08 -5.50 -13.01
CA LEU A 73 17.36 -5.31 -14.43
C LEU A 73 17.53 -3.84 -14.82
N ARG A 74 16.68 -2.95 -14.29
CA ARG A 74 16.64 -1.55 -14.72
C ARG A 74 17.49 -0.61 -13.88
N CYS A 75 17.62 -0.91 -12.60
CA CYS A 75 18.30 -0.04 -11.64
C CYS A 75 19.58 -0.68 -11.08
N GLY A 76 19.89 -1.93 -11.44
CA GLY A 76 21.08 -2.65 -10.96
C GLY A 76 21.05 -2.95 -9.46
N ARG A 77 19.87 -2.86 -8.82
CA ARG A 77 19.72 -2.93 -7.37
C ARG A 77 18.89 -4.12 -6.94
N THR A 78 19.44 -4.89 -6.02
CA THR A 78 18.71 -5.93 -5.27
C THR A 78 18.00 -5.31 -4.09
N LEU A 79 16.70 -5.54 -3.96
CA LEU A 79 15.93 -5.09 -2.81
C LEU A 79 16.05 -6.09 -1.65
N THR A 80 16.17 -5.59 -0.43
CA THR A 80 16.14 -6.42 0.79
C THR A 80 14.70 -6.82 1.16
N THR A 81 14.54 -7.83 2.02
CA THR A 81 13.22 -8.22 2.55
C THR A 81 12.53 -7.06 3.28
N ALA A 82 13.28 -6.25 4.03
CA ALA A 82 12.74 -5.10 4.75
C ALA A 82 12.21 -4.03 3.79
N GLU A 83 12.95 -3.71 2.73
CA GLU A 83 12.50 -2.76 1.72
C GLU A 83 11.29 -3.27 0.94
N LEU A 84 11.20 -4.58 0.67
CA LEU A 84 10.05 -5.14 -0.03
C LEU A 84 8.82 -5.08 0.86
N ARG A 85 8.97 -5.41 2.15
CA ARG A 85 7.90 -5.30 3.13
C ARG A 85 7.42 -3.87 3.28
N HIS A 86 8.34 -2.91 3.34
CA HIS A 86 8.02 -1.49 3.33
C HIS A 86 7.24 -1.13 2.06
N ALA A 87 7.70 -1.55 0.87
CA ALA A 87 7.00 -1.31 -0.39
C ALA A 87 5.61 -1.97 -0.46
N VAL A 88 5.35 -3.05 0.29
CA VAL A 88 4.03 -3.68 0.38
C VAL A 88 3.12 -2.92 1.36
N SER A 89 3.67 -2.43 2.48
CA SER A 89 2.90 -1.93 3.63
C SER A 89 2.85 -0.41 3.76
N GLU A 90 3.68 0.34 3.02
CA GLU A 90 3.71 1.80 3.09
C GLU A 90 2.45 2.42 2.46
N GLY A 91 1.55 2.98 3.29
CA GLY A 91 0.30 3.56 2.81
C GLY A 91 -0.57 2.52 2.09
N GLU A 92 -0.90 2.79 0.84
CA GLU A 92 -1.61 1.84 -0.06
C GLU A 92 -0.65 0.83 -0.74
N GLY A 93 0.62 0.83 -0.34
CA GLY A 93 1.72 0.13 -0.99
C GLY A 93 2.35 0.94 -2.13
N ASN A 94 3.50 0.47 -2.61
CA ASN A 94 4.19 1.05 -3.73
C ASN A 94 3.32 0.91 -5.00
N PRO A 95 3.01 1.99 -5.72
CA PRO A 95 2.04 1.96 -6.82
C PRO A 95 2.50 1.09 -7.99
N ALA A 96 3.81 1.01 -8.25
CA ALA A 96 4.33 0.14 -9.29
C ALA A 96 4.22 -1.34 -8.88
N LEU A 97 4.52 -1.67 -7.63
CA LEU A 97 4.31 -3.01 -7.08
C LEU A 97 2.82 -3.40 -7.13
N MET A 98 1.93 -2.53 -6.65
CA MET A 98 0.48 -2.80 -6.67
C MET A 98 -0.05 -2.94 -8.10
N GLY A 99 0.47 -2.16 -9.05
CA GLY A 99 0.19 -2.34 -10.47
C GLY A 99 0.62 -3.71 -10.98
N LEU A 100 1.80 -4.19 -10.61
CA LEU A 100 2.31 -5.51 -11.01
C LEU A 100 1.51 -6.65 -10.38
N ILE A 101 1.10 -6.51 -9.12
CA ILE A 101 0.22 -7.47 -8.45
C ILE A 101 -1.13 -7.56 -9.18
N ARG A 102 -1.71 -6.40 -9.55
CA ARG A 102 -2.94 -6.35 -10.34
C ARG A 102 -2.77 -7.03 -11.70
N ALA A 103 -1.69 -6.71 -12.42
CA ALA A 103 -1.39 -7.32 -13.72
C ALA A 103 -1.22 -8.84 -13.58
N ALA A 104 -0.54 -9.31 -12.52
CA ALA A 104 -0.40 -10.73 -12.22
C ALA A 104 -1.73 -11.41 -11.92
N HIS A 105 -2.62 -10.77 -11.14
CA HIS A 105 -3.96 -11.28 -10.85
C HIS A 105 -4.81 -11.42 -12.12
N GLN A 106 -4.73 -10.43 -13.02
CA GLN A 106 -5.49 -10.40 -14.27
C GLN A 106 -4.84 -11.21 -15.40
N LYS A 107 -3.62 -11.73 -15.18
CA LYS A 107 -2.78 -12.35 -16.22
C LYS A 107 -2.52 -11.42 -17.42
N ASP A 108 -2.49 -10.11 -17.17
CA ASP A 108 -2.23 -9.10 -18.19
C ASP A 108 -0.72 -8.90 -18.36
N THR A 109 -0.14 -9.63 -19.32
CA THR A 109 1.29 -9.55 -19.63
C THR A 109 1.66 -8.21 -20.26
N ALA A 110 0.77 -7.59 -21.03
CA ALA A 110 1.04 -6.31 -21.67
C ALA A 110 1.11 -5.17 -20.64
N ALA A 111 0.20 -5.16 -19.65
CA ALA A 111 0.26 -4.22 -18.54
C ALA A 111 1.52 -4.45 -17.68
N ARG A 112 1.86 -5.71 -17.39
CA ARG A 112 3.10 -6.06 -16.68
C ARG A 112 4.33 -5.47 -17.38
N ASP A 113 4.47 -5.70 -18.68
CA ASP A 113 5.66 -5.28 -19.42
C ASP A 113 5.76 -3.75 -19.51
N ARG A 114 4.63 -3.05 -19.65
CA ARG A 114 4.57 -1.58 -19.57
C ARG A 114 5.00 -1.05 -18.21
N LEU A 115 4.53 -1.67 -17.12
CA LEU A 115 4.89 -1.29 -15.75
C LEU A 115 6.38 -1.51 -15.48
N VAL A 116 6.94 -2.63 -15.93
CA VAL A 116 8.37 -2.91 -15.85
C VAL A 116 9.18 -1.83 -16.59
N ALA A 117 8.78 -1.49 -17.82
CA ALA A 117 9.45 -0.46 -18.62
C ALA A 117 9.36 0.96 -18.03
N GLN A 118 8.34 1.24 -17.20
CA GLN A 118 8.09 2.56 -16.59
C GLN A 118 8.53 2.65 -15.12
N LEU A 119 8.99 1.54 -14.52
CA LEU A 119 9.45 1.47 -13.15
C LEU A 119 10.47 2.58 -12.79
N PRO A 120 10.19 3.47 -11.83
CA PRO A 120 11.15 4.49 -11.44
C PRO A 120 12.28 3.85 -10.65
N CYS A 121 13.52 4.20 -10.98
CA CYS A 121 14.65 3.87 -10.12
C CYS A 121 14.67 4.83 -8.93
N PRO A 122 14.69 4.33 -7.68
CA PRO A 122 14.86 5.20 -6.52
C PRO A 122 16.20 5.93 -6.69
N ARG A 123 16.17 7.27 -6.73
CA ARG A 123 17.39 8.08 -6.80
C ARG A 123 18.21 7.78 -5.55
N GLY A 124 19.49 7.45 -5.76
CA GLY A 124 20.40 6.87 -4.78
C GLY A 124 20.13 7.27 -3.33
N GLY A 125 19.59 6.32 -2.55
CA GLY A 125 19.97 6.24 -1.16
C GLY A 125 21.35 5.62 -1.16
N THR A 126 22.38 6.46 -1.00
CA THR A 126 23.70 6.00 -0.54
C THR A 126 23.45 5.13 0.69
N GLN A 127 23.77 3.84 0.58
CA GLN A 127 23.90 2.96 1.72
C GLN A 127 25.39 2.91 2.07
#